data_AF-A0A7W1Q2E2-F1
#
_entry.id   AF-A0A7W1Q2E2-F1
#
_cell.length_a   1.000
_cell.length_b   1.000
_cell.length_c   1.000
_cell.angle_alpha   90.00
_cell.angle_beta   90.00
_cell.angle_gamma   90.00
#
_symmetry.space_group_name_H-M   'P 1'
#
loop_
_entity.id
_entity.type
_entity.pdbx_description
1 polymer ?
#
loop_
_entity_poly.entity_id
_entity_poly.type
_entity_poly.pdbx_seq_one_letter_code
_entity_poly.pdbx_strand_id
1 'polypeptide(L)'
;MVMFFVLHHVVDVPAAAREIARVLRPGGRLLTAGSFTERLHPRTYHHYMPRSREVEADMFPRLDHVSVTFHEAGLVTVALDEVEIEVAATLSAYSERLAHRAISSLARLSENEISDGLARLEAGAAAETLPRPVRHAQDLLTLELNG
;
A
#
# COMPACT_ATOMS: atom_id res chain seq x y z
N MET A 1 9.30 12.40 -9.71
CA MET A 1 9.56 10.95 -9.60
C MET A 1 8.40 10.29 -8.86
N VAL A 2 8.11 9.01 -9.13
CA VAL A 2 7.05 8.27 -8.45
C VAL A 2 7.61 6.96 -7.89
N MET A 3 7.22 6.62 -6.67
CA MET A 3 7.36 5.30 -6.06
C MET A 3 5.97 4.79 -5.73
N PHE A 4 5.54 3.70 -6.36
CA PHE A 4 4.20 3.14 -6.18
C PHE A 4 4.29 1.76 -5.53
N PHE A 5 3.93 1.65 -4.24
CA PHE A 5 3.95 0.40 -3.47
C PHE A 5 5.30 -0.34 -3.47
N VAL A 6 6.41 0.38 -3.57
CA VAL A 6 7.77 -0.22 -3.55
C VAL A 6 8.59 0.10 -2.30
N LEU A 7 8.23 1.14 -1.53
CA LEU A 7 9.07 1.61 -0.43
C LEU A 7 9.32 0.53 0.64
N HIS A 8 8.32 -0.28 0.96
CA HIS A 8 8.44 -1.38 1.93
C HIS A 8 9.29 -2.57 1.45
N HIS A 9 9.73 -2.56 0.18
CA HIS A 9 10.71 -3.51 -0.35
C HIS A 9 12.15 -2.96 -0.33
N VAL A 10 12.33 -1.68 -0.04
CA VAL A 10 13.65 -1.05 0.01
C VAL A 10 14.32 -1.36 1.34
N VAL A 11 15.41 -2.13 1.30
CA VAL A 11 16.16 -2.53 2.50
C VAL A 11 16.92 -1.34 3.10
N ASP A 12 17.60 -0.54 2.27
CA ASP A 12 18.36 0.64 2.69
C ASP A 12 17.64 1.92 2.26
N VAL A 13 16.62 2.31 3.04
CA VAL A 13 15.82 3.51 2.80
C VAL A 13 16.68 4.79 2.81
N PRO A 14 17.65 4.97 3.74
CA PRO A 14 18.55 6.13 3.69
C PRO A 14 19.37 6.23 2.40
N ALA A 15 19.91 5.11 1.88
CA ALA A 15 20.63 5.12 0.60
C ALA A 15 19.71 5.46 -0.57
N ALA A 16 18.50 4.89 -0.60
CA ALA A 16 17.51 5.21 -1.60
C ALA A 16 17.13 6.70 -1.57
N ALA A 17 16.91 7.28 -0.39
CA ALA A 17 16.59 8.71 -0.25
C ALA A 17 17.70 9.61 -0.84
N ARG A 18 18.97 9.32 -0.55
CA ARG A 18 20.12 10.05 -1.12
C ARG A 18 20.19 9.92 -2.64
N GLU A 19 19.97 8.72 -3.17
CA GLU A 19 20.00 8.50 -4.62
C GLU A 19 18.85 9.22 -5.33
N ILE A 20 17.66 9.25 -4.71
CA ILE A 20 16.51 10.00 -5.22
C ILE A 20 16.81 11.50 -5.23
N ALA A 21 17.35 12.04 -4.14
CA ALA A 21 17.74 13.44 -4.06
C ALA A 21 18.77 13.79 -5.15
N ARG A 22 19.76 12.92 -5.39
CA ARG A 22 20.80 13.11 -6.40
C ARG A 22 20.26 13.23 -7.83
N VAL A 23 19.21 12.49 -8.18
CA VAL A 23 18.64 12.47 -9.54
C VAL A 23 17.53 13.49 -9.76
N LEU A 24 16.96 14.05 -8.70
CA LEU A 24 15.97 15.11 -8.81
C LEU A 24 16.65 16.45 -9.11
N ARG A 25 16.01 17.25 -9.97
CA ARG A 25 16.36 18.66 -10.12
C ARG A 25 15.96 19.44 -8.84
N PRO A 26 16.56 20.61 -8.56
CA PRO A 26 16.09 21.50 -7.49
C PRO A 26 14.58 21.79 -7.59
N GLY A 27 13.88 21.73 -6.46
CA GLY A 27 12.40 21.82 -6.40
C GLY A 27 11.67 20.62 -7.02
N GLY A 28 12.39 19.55 -7.36
CA GLY A 28 11.83 18.31 -7.86
C GLY A 28 11.07 17.55 -6.77
N ARG A 29 10.01 16.84 -7.15
CA ARG A 29 9.15 16.11 -6.22
C ARG A 29 9.26 14.59 -6.37
N LEU A 30 9.21 13.91 -5.23
CA LEU A 30 8.91 12.48 -5.12
C LEU A 30 7.47 12.32 -4.62
N LEU A 31 6.69 11.52 -5.34
CA LEU A 31 5.38 11.06 -4.88
C LEU A 31 5.52 9.58 -4.49
N THR A 32 5.27 9.28 -3.22
CA THR A 32 5.32 7.92 -2.67
C THR A 32 3.90 7.47 -2.34
N ALA A 33 3.35 6.60 -3.18
CA ALA A 33 2.11 5.89 -2.87
C ALA A 33 2.41 4.62 -2.09
N GLY A 34 1.69 4.39 -1.00
CA GLY A 34 1.88 3.20 -0.19
C GLY A 34 0.95 3.14 1.03
N SER A 35 1.39 2.39 2.03
CA SER A 35 0.75 2.31 3.33
C SER A 35 1.81 2.51 4.41
N PHE A 36 1.38 3.01 5.55
CA PHE A 36 2.21 3.23 6.73
C PHE A 36 1.58 2.55 7.92
N THR A 37 2.37 1.99 8.83
CA THR A 37 1.88 1.17 9.95
C THR A 37 0.82 1.88 10.79
N GLU A 38 0.99 3.17 11.06
CA GLU A 38 0.06 3.97 11.86
C GLU A 38 -1.21 4.39 11.10
N ARG A 39 -1.23 4.17 9.78
CA ARG A 39 -2.27 4.64 8.85
C ARG A 39 -2.75 3.51 7.95
N LEU A 40 -2.75 2.28 8.43
CA LEU A 40 -3.26 1.15 7.66
C LEU A 40 -4.77 1.29 7.39
N HIS A 41 -5.08 1.78 6.19
CA HIS A 41 -6.43 1.84 5.66
C HIS A 41 -7.06 0.44 5.59
N PRO A 42 -8.35 0.30 5.93
CA PRO A 42 -9.04 -0.98 5.81
C PRO A 42 -9.10 -1.40 4.34
N ARG A 43 -8.84 -2.68 4.08
CA ARG A 43 -8.97 -3.28 2.75
C ARG A 43 -9.98 -4.41 2.79
N THR A 44 -10.69 -4.61 1.69
CA THR A 44 -11.74 -5.64 1.58
C THR A 44 -11.25 -7.03 1.97
N TYR A 45 -10.03 -7.41 1.57
CA TYR A 45 -9.46 -8.71 1.94
C TYR A 45 -9.13 -8.84 3.43
N HIS A 46 -8.98 -7.74 4.19
CA HIS A 46 -8.81 -7.83 5.64
C HIS A 46 -10.04 -8.46 6.30
N HIS A 47 -11.24 -8.29 5.74
CA HIS A 47 -12.45 -8.94 6.25
C HIS A 47 -12.40 -10.47 6.08
N TYR A 48 -11.86 -10.93 4.96
CA TYR A 48 -11.82 -12.36 4.63
C TYR A 48 -10.55 -13.06 5.11
N MET A 49 -9.46 -12.32 5.32
CA MET A 49 -8.14 -12.80 5.74
C MET A 49 -7.60 -11.87 6.85
N PRO A 50 -8.14 -11.91 8.08
CA PRO A 50 -7.89 -10.89 9.11
C PRO A 50 -6.42 -10.69 9.47
N ARG A 51 -5.62 -11.76 9.51
CA ARG A 51 -4.18 -11.70 9.78
C ARG A 51 -3.39 -10.88 8.75
N SER A 52 -3.92 -10.67 7.54
CA SER A 52 -3.25 -9.80 6.55
C SER A 52 -3.02 -8.38 7.06
N ARG A 53 -3.87 -7.87 7.95
CA ARG A 53 -3.68 -6.55 8.57
C ARG A 53 -2.49 -6.54 9.54
N GLU A 54 -2.31 -7.60 10.34
CA GLU A 54 -1.17 -7.75 11.26
C GLU A 54 0.14 -7.84 10.47
N VAL A 55 0.15 -8.68 9.44
CA VAL A 55 1.28 -8.81 8.51
C VAL A 55 1.65 -7.47 7.88
N GLU A 56 0.66 -6.67 7.50
CA GLU A 56 0.89 -5.35 6.91
C GLU A 56 1.44 -4.35 7.93
N ALA A 57 1.01 -4.43 9.19
CA ALA A 57 1.54 -3.57 10.25
C ALA A 57 3.04 -3.79 10.47
N ASP A 58 3.49 -5.04 10.35
CA ASP A 58 4.90 -5.43 10.44
C ASP A 58 5.67 -5.16 9.14
N MET A 59 4.99 -5.18 7.99
CA MET A 59 5.61 -5.02 6.67
C MET A 59 5.91 -3.57 6.31
N PHE A 60 4.94 -2.70 6.54
CA PHE A 60 5.01 -1.33 6.06
C PHE A 60 5.88 -0.48 7.00
N PRO A 61 6.56 0.55 6.46
CA PRO A 61 7.34 1.43 7.29
C PRO A 61 6.42 2.37 8.08
N ARG A 62 6.97 2.93 9.16
CA ARG A 62 6.34 4.02 9.89
C ARG A 62 6.48 5.34 9.12
N LEU A 63 5.41 6.14 9.08
CA LEU A 63 5.42 7.41 8.34
C LEU A 63 6.44 8.41 8.90
N ASP A 64 6.58 8.46 10.22
CA ASP A 64 7.52 9.34 10.92
C ASP A 64 8.97 9.04 10.50
N HIS A 65 9.35 7.77 10.49
CA HIS A 65 10.67 7.30 10.12
C HIS A 65 10.97 7.57 8.64
N VAL A 66 9.99 7.35 7.75
CA VAL A 66 10.13 7.71 6.33
C VAL A 66 10.34 9.21 6.18
N SER A 67 9.52 10.03 6.83
CA SER A 67 9.63 11.49 6.71
C SER A 67 10.97 12.01 7.21
N VAL A 68 11.45 11.52 8.36
CA VAL A 68 12.77 11.89 8.92
C VAL A 68 13.91 11.45 8.00
N THR A 69 13.91 10.19 7.56
CA THR A 69 14.98 9.65 6.70
C THR A 69 15.10 10.42 5.38
N PHE A 70 13.97 10.76 4.76
CA PHE A 70 13.98 11.53 3.51
C PHE A 70 14.38 12.99 3.76
N HIS A 71 13.97 13.58 4.88
CA HIS A 71 14.40 14.93 5.26
C HIS A 71 15.91 15.05 5.39
N GLU A 72 16.58 14.04 5.97
CA GLU A 72 18.06 13.99 6.07
C GLU A 72 18.75 13.98 4.69
N ALA A 73 18.06 13.54 3.64
CA ALA A 73 18.54 13.61 2.26
C ALA A 73 18.12 14.91 1.53
N GLY A 74 17.52 15.87 2.24
CA GLY A 74 17.04 17.15 1.68
C GLY A 74 15.63 17.11 1.10
N LEU A 75 14.91 15.99 1.23
CA LEU A 75 13.54 15.81 0.73
C LEU A 75 12.53 16.06 1.86
N VAL A 76 11.86 17.21 1.83
CA VAL A 76 10.91 17.60 2.88
C VAL A 76 9.48 17.21 2.53
N THR A 77 8.71 16.76 3.52
CA THR A 77 7.28 16.46 3.33
C THR A 77 6.51 17.75 3.10
N VAL A 78 5.85 17.85 1.95
CA VAL A 78 5.02 19.01 1.58
C VAL A 78 3.52 18.69 1.52
N ALA A 79 3.16 17.41 1.37
CA ALA A 79 1.77 16.96 1.45
C ALA A 79 1.69 15.48 1.85
N LEU A 80 0.56 15.11 2.44
CA LEU A 80 0.13 13.73 2.65
C LEU A 80 -1.35 13.68 2.33
N ASP A 81 -1.68 13.09 1.18
CA ASP A 81 -3.05 12.99 0.70
C ASP A 81 -3.57 11.56 0.87
N GLU A 82 -4.86 11.42 1.16
CA GLU A 82 -5.55 10.14 1.08
C GLU A 82 -6.30 10.07 -0.24
N VAL A 83 -6.04 9.03 -1.04
CA VAL A 83 -6.64 8.84 -2.36
C VAL A 83 -7.45 7.57 -2.37
N GLU A 84 -8.76 7.67 -2.61
CA GLU A 84 -9.61 6.52 -2.84
C GLU A 84 -9.51 6.07 -4.30
N ILE A 85 -9.23 4.78 -4.49
CA ILE A 85 -9.18 4.15 -5.80
C ILE A 85 -10.20 3.02 -5.90
N GLU A 86 -10.89 2.95 -7.03
CA GLU A 86 -11.65 1.77 -7.41
C GLU A 86 -10.66 0.67 -7.80
N VAL A 87 -10.65 -0.41 -7.02
CA VAL A 87 -9.78 -1.54 -7.27
C VAL A 87 -10.50 -2.64 -8.04
N ALA A 88 -11.83 -2.73 -8.00
CA ALA A 88 -12.58 -3.66 -8.86
C ALA A 88 -14.02 -3.17 -9.00
N ALA A 89 -14.66 -3.46 -10.14
CA ALA A 89 -16.03 -3.03 -10.41
C ALA A 89 -17.07 -3.76 -9.52
N THR A 90 -16.76 -4.96 -9.03
CA THR A 90 -17.65 -5.81 -8.22
C THR A 90 -16.83 -6.66 -7.24
N LEU A 91 -17.50 -7.27 -6.25
CA LEU A 91 -16.84 -8.21 -5.33
C LEU A 91 -16.38 -9.49 -6.04
N SER A 92 -17.10 -9.94 -7.08
CA SER A 92 -16.70 -11.09 -7.92
C SER A 92 -15.40 -10.81 -8.67
N ALA A 93 -15.32 -9.66 -9.36
CA ALA A 93 -14.11 -9.25 -10.07
C ALA A 93 -12.92 -9.06 -9.11
N TYR A 94 -13.21 -8.60 -7.89
CA TYR A 94 -12.21 -8.51 -6.84
C TYR A 94 -11.70 -9.89 -6.39
N SER A 95 -12.61 -10.85 -6.19
CA SER A 95 -12.31 -12.24 -5.82
C SER A 95 -11.43 -12.93 -6.87
N GLU A 96 -11.82 -12.86 -8.13
CA GLU A 96 -11.07 -13.42 -9.27
C GLU A 96 -9.64 -12.87 -9.31
N ARG A 97 -9.48 -11.55 -9.14
CA ARG A 97 -8.15 -10.95 -9.12
C ARG A 97 -7.33 -11.35 -7.91
N LEU A 98 -7.94 -11.42 -6.71
CA LEU A 98 -7.25 -11.80 -5.48
C LEU A 98 -6.78 -13.26 -5.52
N ALA A 99 -7.47 -14.13 -6.26
CA ALA A 99 -7.08 -15.53 -6.47
C ALA A 99 -5.71 -15.67 -7.15
N HIS A 100 -5.24 -14.66 -7.90
CA HIS A 100 -3.87 -14.62 -8.45
C HIS A 100 -2.79 -14.32 -7.41
N ARG A 101 -3.17 -13.99 -6.16
CA ARG A 101 -2.26 -13.74 -5.03
C ARG A 101 -1.18 -12.68 -5.30
N ALA A 102 -1.51 -11.68 -6.11
CA ALA A 102 -0.56 -10.63 -6.52
C ALA A 102 -0.28 -9.57 -5.43
N ILE A 103 -0.80 -9.73 -4.22
CA ILE A 103 -0.57 -8.81 -3.09
C ILE A 103 0.54 -9.40 -2.21
N SER A 104 1.63 -8.63 -2.02
CA SER A 104 2.83 -9.08 -1.32
C SER A 104 2.58 -9.54 0.13
N SER A 105 1.60 -8.96 0.82
CA SER A 105 1.24 -9.38 2.18
C SER A 105 0.66 -10.79 2.24
N LEU A 106 0.02 -11.29 1.17
CA LEU A 106 -0.51 -12.65 1.13
C LEU A 106 0.59 -13.70 1.14
N ALA A 107 1.78 -13.40 0.61
CA ALA A 107 2.93 -14.32 0.64
C ALA A 107 3.44 -14.63 2.05
N ARG A 108 2.97 -13.90 3.07
CA ARG A 108 3.32 -14.09 4.48
C ARG A 108 2.21 -14.78 5.29
N LEU A 109 1.10 -15.14 4.65
CA LEU A 109 0.05 -15.97 5.23
C LEU A 109 0.34 -17.45 4.94
N SER A 110 -0.21 -18.33 5.76
CA SER A 110 -0.23 -19.76 5.47
C SER A 110 -1.20 -20.10 4.34
N GLU A 111 -1.00 -21.24 3.70
CA GLU A 111 -1.89 -21.70 2.62
C GLU A 111 -3.35 -21.80 3.08
N ASN A 112 -3.59 -22.32 4.29
CA ASN A 112 -4.96 -22.45 4.84
C ASN A 112 -5.62 -21.09 5.05
N GLU A 113 -4.88 -20.10 5.54
CA GLU A 113 -5.42 -18.74 5.72
C GLU A 113 -5.84 -18.13 4.38
N ILE A 114 -5.07 -18.39 3.32
CA ILE A 114 -5.36 -17.92 1.96
C ILE A 114 -6.55 -18.69 1.38
N SER A 115 -6.54 -20.02 1.41
CA SER A 115 -7.60 -20.85 0.83
C SER A 115 -8.96 -20.58 1.48
N ASP A 116 -9.00 -20.53 2.82
CA ASP A 116 -10.23 -20.27 3.56
C ASP A 116 -10.73 -18.84 3.34
N GLY A 117 -9.80 -17.88 3.25
CA GLY A 117 -10.13 -16.49 2.96
C GLY A 117 -10.71 -16.31 1.55
N LEU A 118 -10.11 -16.94 0.54
CA LEU A 118 -10.63 -16.90 -0.83
C LEU A 118 -12.00 -17.57 -0.92
N ALA A 119 -12.22 -18.71 -0.27
CA ALA A 119 -13.52 -19.38 -0.25
C ALA A 119 -14.61 -18.50 0.41
N ARG A 120 -14.29 -17.83 1.52
CA ARG A 120 -15.22 -16.87 2.15
C ARG A 120 -15.52 -15.67 1.25
N LEU A 121 -14.51 -15.14 0.56
CA LEU A 121 -14.67 -14.03 -0.37
C LEU A 121 -15.53 -14.43 -1.57
N GLU A 122 -15.31 -15.61 -2.15
CA GLU A 122 -16.11 -16.17 -3.24
C GLU A 122 -17.57 -16.36 -2.82
N ALA A 123 -17.81 -16.94 -1.64
CA ALA A 123 -19.16 -17.07 -1.10
C ALA A 123 -19.84 -15.71 -0.87
N GLY A 124 -19.09 -14.71 -0.39
CA GLY A 124 -19.56 -13.34 -0.24
C GLY A 124 -19.91 -12.68 -1.57
N ALA A 125 -19.08 -12.90 -2.60
CA ALA A 125 -19.33 -12.42 -3.95
C ALA A 125 -20.58 -13.05 -4.57
N ALA A 126 -20.78 -14.36 -4.39
CA ALA A 126 -21.97 -15.06 -4.88
C ALA A 126 -23.27 -14.61 -4.19
N ALA A 127 -23.17 -14.12 -2.95
CA ALA A 127 -24.30 -13.58 -2.19
C ALA A 127 -24.61 -12.09 -2.50
N GLU A 128 -23.75 -11.40 -3.27
CA GLU A 128 -23.94 -9.98 -3.62
C GLU A 128 -25.08 -9.84 -4.65
N THR A 129 -26.24 -9.34 -4.21
CA THR A 129 -27.42 -9.14 -5.09
C THR A 129 -27.41 -7.83 -5.86
N LEU A 130 -26.66 -6.84 -5.36
CA LEU A 130 -26.45 -5.54 -5.99
C LEU A 130 -24.95 -5.26 -6.05
N PRO A 131 -24.28 -5.53 -7.19
CA PRO A 131 -22.85 -5.35 -7.32
C PRO A 131 -22.43 -3.91 -7.07
N ARG A 132 -21.41 -3.72 -6.21
CA ARG A 132 -20.82 -2.41 -5.95
C ARG A 132 -19.31 -2.42 -6.21
N PRO A 133 -18.75 -1.28 -6.67
CA PRO A 133 -17.31 -1.15 -6.78
C PRO A 133 -16.60 -1.36 -5.46
N VAL A 134 -15.54 -2.16 -5.49
CA VAL A 134 -14.60 -2.31 -4.37
C VAL A 134 -13.61 -1.15 -4.45
N ARG A 135 -13.56 -0.36 -3.38
CA ARG A 135 -12.73 0.84 -3.27
C ARG A 135 -11.78 0.73 -2.09
N HIS A 136 -10.51 1.06 -2.28
CA HIS A 136 -9.50 1.13 -1.22
C HIS A 136 -8.90 2.53 -1.16
N ALA A 137 -8.64 3.00 0.05
CA ALA A 137 -7.82 4.19 0.27
C ALA A 137 -6.32 3.84 0.26
N GLN A 138 -5.51 4.79 -0.17
CA GLN A 138 -4.04 4.74 -0.07
C GLN A 138 -3.52 6.12 0.30
N ASP A 139 -2.40 6.15 1.02
CA ASP A 139 -1.71 7.40 1.30
C ASP A 139 -0.77 7.74 0.14
N LEU A 140 -0.72 9.02 -0.22
CA LEU A 140 0.19 9.63 -1.18
C LEU A 140 1.04 10.68 -0.47
N LEU A 141 2.26 10.30 -0.11
CA LEU A 141 3.24 11.19 0.50
C LEU A 141 3.98 11.98 -0.59
N THR A 142 3.90 13.31 -0.55
CA THR A 142 4.64 14.19 -1.44
C THR A 142 5.83 14.79 -0.72
N LEU A 143 7.03 14.54 -1.24
CA LEU A 143 8.30 15.07 -0.77
C LEU A 143 8.89 15.99 -1.84
N GLU A 144 9.44 17.13 -1.44
CA GLU A 144 10.09 18.10 -2.33
C GLU A 144 11.56 18.25 -1.95
N LEU A 145 12.45 18.25 -2.96
CA LEU A 145 13.88 18.48 -2.74
C LEU A 145 14.11 19.97 -2.48
N ASN A 146 14.57 20.29 -1.28
CA ASN A 146 15.05 21.64 -0.95
C ASN A 146 16.26 21.97 -1.84
N GLY A 147 16.22 23.16 -2.45
CA GLY A 147 17.27 23.66 -3.35
C GLY A 147 18.58 23.99 -2.67
#